data_AF-A0A7J9BEV0-F1
#
_entry.id   AF-A0A7J9BEV0-F1
#
_cell.length_a   1.000
_cell.length_b   1.000
_cell.length_c   1.000
_cell.angle_alpha   90.00
_cell.angle_beta   90.00
_cell.angle_gamma   90.00
#
_symmetry.space_group_name_H-M   'P 1'
#
loop_
_entity.id
_entity.type
_entity.pdbx_description
1 polymer ?
#
loop_
_entity_poly.entity_id
_entity_poly.type
_entity_poly.pdbx_seq_one_letter_code
_entity_poly.pdbx_strand_id
1 'polypeptide(L)'
;VSFYEPYRDHALGFWKANLDRLDKILSLKYKEMIEDIVLYIKKLTDVIGYPFSYEETEKRSVDKIANMCSFENLSNLEVDKSSKHREGTSRVMENKIHFLKGKSEIGRII
;
A
#
# COMPACT_ATOMS: atom_id res chain seq x y z
N VAL A 1 14.41 -19.04 -13.96
CA VAL A 1 13.16 -18.48 -14.54
C VAL A 1 12.42 -17.78 -13.43
N SER A 2 12.15 -16.48 -13.56
CA SER A 2 11.26 -15.74 -12.65
C SER A 2 9.81 -16.04 -13.02
N PHE A 3 8.91 -16.19 -12.04
CA PHE A 3 7.47 -16.40 -12.28
C PHE A 3 6.79 -15.19 -12.93
N TYR A 4 7.44 -14.04 -12.87
CA TYR A 4 6.99 -12.79 -13.46
C TYR A 4 8.04 -12.33 -14.48
N GLU A 5 7.60 -11.70 -15.57
CA GLU A 5 8.47 -11.07 -16.58
C GLU A 5 9.61 -10.25 -15.94
N PRO A 6 10.69 -9.95 -16.69
CA PRO A 6 11.75 -9.10 -16.17
C PRO A 6 11.17 -7.85 -15.51
N TYR A 7 11.55 -7.60 -14.26
CA TYR A 7 10.96 -6.53 -13.43
C TYR A 7 10.90 -5.18 -14.14
N ARG A 8 11.92 -4.85 -14.95
CA ARG A 8 11.99 -3.62 -15.72
C ARG A 8 10.90 -3.54 -16.79
N ASP A 9 10.68 -4.62 -17.53
CA ASP A 9 9.67 -4.65 -18.59
C ASP A 9 8.27 -4.57 -17.99
N HIS A 10 8.04 -5.24 -16.87
CA HIS A 10 6.82 -5.13 -16.09
C HIS A 10 6.56 -3.68 -15.62
N ALA A 11 7.54 -3.04 -14.97
CA ALA A 11 7.41 -1.66 -14.53
C ALA A 11 7.21 -0.67 -15.69
N LEU A 12 7.92 -0.88 -16.81
CA LEU A 12 7.79 -0.05 -18.01
C LEU A 12 6.41 -0.20 -18.65
N GLY A 13 5.84 -1.40 -18.67
CA GLY A 13 4.49 -1.66 -19.17
C GLY A 13 3.43 -0.87 -18.41
N PHE A 14 3.45 -0.92 -17.07
CA PHE A 14 2.55 -0.12 -16.23
C PHE A 14 2.76 1.37 -16.40
N TRP A 15 4.01 1.83 -16.50
CA TRP A 15 4.31 3.25 -16.72
C TRP A 15 3.75 3.76 -18.05
N LYS A 16 3.91 3.00 -19.14
CA LYS A 16 3.33 3.34 -20.45
C LYS A 16 1.80 3.38 -20.39
N ALA A 17 1.16 2.37 -19.78
CA ALA A 17 -0.29 2.34 -19.62
C ALA A 17 -0.81 3.55 -18.81
N ASN A 18 -0.03 3.99 -17.81
CA ASN A 18 -0.38 5.17 -17.01
C ASN A 18 -0.43 6.45 -17.86
N LEU A 19 0.49 6.62 -18.82
CA LEU A 19 0.49 7.79 -19.72
C LEU A 19 -0.79 7.89 -20.55
N ASP A 20 -1.38 6.76 -20.92
CA ASP A 20 -2.61 6.72 -21.71
C ASP A 20 -3.88 6.93 -20.87
N ARG A 21 -3.83 6.67 -19.55
CA ARG A 21 -5.01 6.62 -18.66
C ARG A 21 -4.71 7.16 -17.25
N LEU A 22 -4.29 8.41 -17.18
CA LEU A 22 -3.91 9.09 -15.94
C LEU A 22 -5.04 9.15 -14.90
N ASP A 23 -6.30 9.05 -15.33
CA ASP A 23 -7.49 9.03 -14.47
C ASP A 23 -7.78 7.66 -13.85
N LYS A 24 -7.14 6.59 -14.34
CA LYS A 24 -7.45 5.20 -13.94
C LYS A 24 -6.27 4.46 -13.34
N ILE A 25 -5.06 4.97 -13.53
CA ILE A 25 -3.84 4.33 -13.07
C ILE A 25 -3.12 5.29 -12.13
N LEU A 26 -2.84 4.83 -10.91
CA LEU A 26 -1.99 5.55 -9.97
C LEU A 26 -0.63 4.86 -9.92
N SER A 27 0.40 5.54 -10.42
CA SER A 27 1.78 5.06 -10.26
C SER A 27 2.32 5.47 -8.89
N LEU A 28 2.69 4.49 -8.07
CA LEU A 28 3.24 4.69 -6.73
C LEU A 28 4.71 4.28 -6.71
N LYS A 29 5.59 5.16 -6.23
CA LYS A 29 6.94 4.78 -5.83
C LYS A 29 6.99 4.68 -4.31
N TYR A 30 7.48 3.55 -3.82
CA TYR A 30 7.50 3.25 -2.38
C TYR A 30 8.14 4.37 -1.54
N LYS A 31 9.30 4.91 -1.99
CA LYS A 31 10.00 5.98 -1.26
C LYS A 31 9.22 7.29 -1.20
N GLU A 32 8.63 7.70 -2.32
CA GLU A 32 7.82 8.92 -2.35
C GLU A 32 6.54 8.75 -1.51
N MET A 33 5.96 7.54 -1.51
CA MET A 33 4.77 7.22 -0.72
C MET A 33 5.00 7.30 0.78
N ILE A 34 6.15 6.85 1.27
CA ILE A 34 6.48 6.95 2.70
C ILE A 34 6.86 8.38 3.12
N GLU A 35 7.28 9.23 2.18
CA GLU A 35 7.59 10.64 2.46
C GLU A 35 6.33 11.49 2.65
N ASP A 36 5.25 11.19 1.92
CA ASP A 36 3.96 11.89 2.05
C ASP A 36 2.75 10.96 1.87
N ILE A 37 2.52 10.12 2.88
CA ILE A 37 1.44 9.12 2.83
C ILE A 37 0.05 9.76 2.70
N VAL A 38 -0.15 10.95 3.27
CA VAL A 38 -1.43 11.68 3.24
C VAL A 38 -1.78 12.10 1.81
N LEU A 39 -0.81 12.65 1.07
CA LEU A 39 -0.98 12.98 -0.34
C LEU A 39 -1.34 11.74 -1.17
N TYR A 40 -0.65 10.63 -0.94
CA TYR A 40 -0.87 9.41 -1.72
C TYR A 40 -2.18 8.69 -1.39
N ILE A 41 -2.66 8.74 -0.14
CA ILE A 41 -4.00 8.28 0.22
C ILE A 41 -5.07 9.11 -0.50
N LYS A 42 -4.92 10.45 -0.55
CA LYS A 42 -5.85 11.32 -1.29
C LYS A 42 -5.86 11.01 -2.80
N LYS A 43 -4.69 10.90 -3.42
CA LYS A 43 -4.57 10.49 -4.84
C LYS A 43 -5.21 9.14 -5.11
N LEU A 44 -5.03 8.18 -4.20
CA LEU A 44 -5.64 6.85 -4.32
C LEU A 44 -7.16 6.97 -4.30
N THR A 45 -7.73 7.71 -3.34
CA THR A 45 -9.17 7.92 -3.24
C THR A 45 -9.77 8.61 -4.46
N ASP A 46 -9.03 9.55 -5.08
CA ASP A 46 -9.46 10.22 -6.31
C ASP A 46 -9.56 9.22 -7.47
N VAL A 47 -8.55 8.36 -7.67
CA VAL A 47 -8.50 7.38 -8.77
C VAL A 47 -9.55 6.27 -8.61
N ILE A 48 -9.87 5.85 -7.37
CA ILE A 48 -10.92 4.85 -7.13
C ILE A 48 -12.34 5.45 -7.10
N GLY A 49 -12.48 6.78 -7.23
CA GLY A 49 -13.76 7.48 -7.29
C GLY A 49 -14.42 7.73 -5.93
N TYR A 50 -13.67 7.70 -4.83
CA TYR A 50 -14.15 7.96 -3.47
C TYR A 50 -13.34 9.07 -2.77
N PRO A 51 -13.21 10.26 -3.37
CA PRO A 51 -12.42 11.35 -2.80
C PRO A 51 -12.96 11.76 -1.41
N PHE A 52 -12.06 12.15 -0.51
CA PHE A 52 -12.47 12.65 0.80
C PHE A 52 -13.29 13.93 0.68
N SER A 53 -14.38 13.98 1.43
CA SER A 53 -15.12 15.22 1.67
C SER A 53 -14.32 16.21 2.53
N TYR A 54 -14.77 17.47 2.54
CA TYR A 54 -14.23 18.48 3.45
C TYR A 54 -14.35 18.05 4.92
N GLU A 55 -15.51 17.51 5.30
CA GLU A 55 -15.77 17.05 6.67
C GLU A 55 -14.82 15.89 7.09
N GLU A 56 -14.57 14.93 6.21
CA GLU A 56 -13.63 13.83 6.50
C GLU A 56 -12.19 14.32 6.61
N THR A 57 -11.83 15.32 5.82
CA THR A 57 -10.51 15.96 5.90
C THR A 57 -10.35 16.69 7.24
N GLU A 58 -11.33 17.48 7.66
CA GLU A 58 -11.35 18.17 8.96
C GLU A 58 -11.30 17.18 10.14
N LYS A 59 -11.99 16.03 10.03
CA LYS A 59 -12.00 14.97 11.05
C LYS A 59 -10.72 14.13 11.10
N ARG A 60 -9.68 14.50 10.35
CA ARG A 60 -8.40 13.77 10.23
C ARG A 60 -8.61 12.31 9.84
N SER A 61 -9.61 12.02 9.00
CA SER A 61 -9.89 10.64 8.55
C SER A 61 -8.72 10.05 7.78
N VAL A 62 -7.98 10.87 7.04
CA VAL A 62 -6.79 10.45 6.28
C VAL A 62 -5.68 9.96 7.22
N ASP A 63 -5.41 10.69 8.30
CA ASP A 63 -4.38 10.32 9.30
C ASP A 63 -4.75 9.01 10.01
N LYS A 64 -6.04 8.82 10.30
CA LYS A 64 -6.54 7.56 10.89
C LYS A 64 -6.30 6.38 9.95
N ILE A 65 -6.58 6.54 8.65
CA ILE A 65 -6.32 5.50 7.64
C ILE A 65 -4.82 5.22 7.53
N ALA A 66 -3.99 6.25 7.46
CA ALA A 66 -2.54 6.09 7.43
C ALA A 66 -2.02 5.30 8.64
N ASN A 67 -2.52 5.60 9.84
CA ASN A 67 -2.16 4.88 11.06
C ASN A 67 -2.68 3.43 11.06
N MET A 68 -3.94 3.20 10.66
CA MET A 68 -4.51 1.85 10.58
C MET A 68 -3.73 0.95 9.61
N CYS A 69 -3.25 1.51 8.50
CA CYS A 69 -2.49 0.80 7.48
C CYS A 69 -0.97 0.87 7.68
N SER A 70 -0.49 1.38 8.82
CA SER A 70 0.94 1.48 9.10
C SER A 70 1.56 0.10 9.26
N PHE A 71 2.86 0.00 8.97
CA PHE A 71 3.60 -1.24 9.18
C PHE A 71 3.53 -1.69 10.65
N GLU A 72 3.65 -0.75 11.58
CA GLU A 72 3.58 -1.03 13.01
C GLU A 72 2.21 -1.56 13.43
N ASN A 73 1.12 -0.95 12.94
CA ASN A 73 -0.22 -1.41 13.29
C ASN A 73 -0.52 -2.77 12.65
N LEU A 74 -0.28 -2.94 11.34
CA LEU A 74 -0.57 -4.18 10.62
C LEU A 74 0.29 -5.35 11.11
N SER A 75 1.61 -5.18 11.28
CA SER A 75 2.48 -6.28 11.75
C SER A 75 2.18 -6.77 13.16
N ASN A 76 1.41 -6.01 13.94
CA ASN A 76 1.05 -6.34 15.31
C ASN A 76 -0.33 -6.99 15.47
N LEU A 77 -1.14 -7.09 14.41
CA LEU A 77 -2.46 -7.72 14.47
C LEU A 77 -2.35 -9.21 14.79
N GLU A 78 -3.31 -9.75 15.56
CA GLU A 78 -3.32 -11.16 15.95
C GLU A 78 -3.38 -12.11 14.72
N VAL A 79 -4.12 -11.70 13.69
CA VAL A 79 -4.21 -12.45 12.43
C VAL A 79 -2.84 -12.60 11.75
N ASP A 80 -1.95 -11.62 11.90
CA ASP A 80 -0.62 -11.60 11.29
C ASP A 80 0.42 -12.37 12.11
N LYS A 81 0.13 -12.62 13.38
CA LYS A 81 0.92 -13.47 14.29
C LYS A 81 0.51 -14.95 14.25
N SER A 82 -0.68 -15.24 13.71
CA SER A 82 -1.20 -16.61 13.58
C SER A 82 -0.74 -17.29 12.27
N SER A 83 -0.58 -18.61 12.30
CA SER A 83 0.01 -19.41 11.22
C SER A 83 -0.94 -19.77 10.07
N LYS A 84 -2.15 -19.20 10.04
CA LYS A 84 -3.14 -19.50 9.00
C LYS A 84 -3.15 -18.39 7.95
N HIS A 85 -2.54 -18.68 6.79
CA HIS A 85 -2.85 -17.99 5.55
C HIS A 85 -4.36 -17.98 5.31
N ARG A 86 -4.85 -16.99 4.55
CA ARG A 86 -6.26 -16.77 4.18
C ARG A 86 -7.08 -18.08 4.11
N GLU A 87 -8.20 -18.10 4.82
CA GLU A 87 -9.12 -19.24 4.85
C GLU A 87 -9.52 -19.64 3.43
N GLY A 88 -9.32 -20.93 3.08
CA GLY A 88 -9.63 -21.46 1.74
C GLY A 88 -8.46 -21.62 0.76
N THR A 89 -7.21 -21.37 1.17
CA THR A 89 -6.04 -21.59 0.30
C THR A 89 -5.21 -22.81 0.69
N SER A 90 -4.76 -23.61 -0.29
CA SER A 90 -3.93 -24.81 -0.06
C SER A 90 -2.49 -24.52 0.40
N ARG A 91 -2.03 -23.27 0.33
CA ARG A 91 -0.68 -22.89 0.77
C ARG A 91 -0.72 -22.44 2.23
N VAL A 92 -0.12 -23.24 3.10
CA VAL A 92 0.12 -22.84 4.49
C VAL A 92 1.35 -21.93 4.49
N MET A 93 1.11 -20.62 4.59
CA MET A 93 2.13 -19.61 4.78
C MET A 93 1.80 -18.84 6.06
N GLU A 94 2.79 -18.61 6.91
CA GLU A 94 2.59 -17.76 8.08
C GLU A 94 2.48 -16.30 7.65
N ASN A 95 1.47 -15.57 8.11
CA ASN A 95 1.23 -14.18 7.68
C ASN A 95 2.42 -13.25 8.00
N LYS A 96 3.23 -13.59 9.02
CA LYS A 96 4.47 -12.89 9.36
C LYS A 96 5.46 -12.73 8.19
N ILE A 97 5.41 -13.59 7.16
CA ILE A 97 6.31 -13.48 6.00
C ILE A 97 6.08 -12.19 5.19
N HIS A 98 4.91 -11.58 5.31
CA HIS A 98 4.60 -10.30 4.66
C HIS A 98 5.25 -9.11 5.38
N PHE A 99 5.71 -9.29 6.63
CA PHE A 99 6.20 -8.24 7.51
C PHE A 99 7.64 -8.52 7.97
N LEU A 100 8.60 -8.51 7.03
CA LEU A 100 10.01 -8.86 7.32
C LEU A 100 10.79 -7.68 7.96
N LYS A 101 10.94 -6.56 7.23
CA LYS A 101 11.50 -5.29 7.71
C LYS A 101 10.92 -4.15 6.85
N GLY A 102 9.94 -3.42 7.36
CA GLY A 102 9.40 -2.21 6.72
C GLY A 102 10.23 -0.93 6.95
N LYS A 103 11.34 -1.03 7.68
CA LYS A 103 12.14 0.14 8.10
C LYS A 103 13.06 0.63 6.98
N SER A 104 12.60 1.62 6.23
CA SER A 104 13.47 2.73 5.83
C SER A 104 13.70 3.58 7.10
N GLU A 105 14.92 4.04 7.37
CA GLU A 105 15.28 4.84 8.57
C GLU A 105 14.47 6.13 8.76
N ILE A 106 13.65 6.50 7.77
CA ILE A 106 12.79 7.69 7.74
C ILE A 106 11.37 7.39 8.27
N GLY A 107 10.96 6.11 8.29
CA GLY A 107 9.64 5.67 8.78
C GLY A 107 9.52 5.59 10.31
N ARG A 108 10.39 6.26 11.06
CA ARG A 108 10.28 6.42 12.52
C ARG A 108 9.44 7.63 12.94
N ILE A 109 8.93 8.40 11.97
CA ILE A 109 8.11 9.60 12.23
C ILE A 109 6.69 9.41 11.72
N ILE A 110 6.11 8.20 11.78
CA ILE A 110 4.67 7.97 11.97
C ILE A 110 4.49 6.62 12.66
#